data_AF-A0A6V7RMJ2-F1
#
_entry.id   AF-A0A6V7RMJ2-F1
#
_cell.length_a   1.000
_cell.length_b   1.000
_cell.length_c   1.000
_cell.angle_alpha   90.00
_cell.angle_beta   90.00
_cell.angle_gamma   90.00
#
_symmetry.space_group_name_H-M   'P 1'
#
loop_
_entity.id
_entity.type
_entity.pdbx_description
1 polymer ?
#
loop_
_entity_poly.entity_id
_entity_poly.type
_entity_poly.pdbx_seq_one_letter_code
_entity_poly.pdbx_strand_id
1 'polypeptide(L)' 'MKKVITEAVKLFKRKDVEKDKAYNNNVDQEKVKRNIEAAEERLADPGLTMCQRQEYQKALDGLKKYKKD' A
#
# COMPACT_ATOMS: atom_id res chain seq x y z
N MET A 1 21.00 8.15 -29.14
CA MET A 1 19.73 8.60 -28.50
C MET A 1 18.95 7.47 -27.82
N LYS A 2 18.58 6.36 -28.49
CA LYS A 2 17.77 5.28 -27.86
C LYS A 2 18.37 4.69 -26.56
N LYS A 3 19.69 4.49 -26.46
CA LYS A 3 20.34 3.91 -25.26
C LYS A 3 20.26 4.81 -24.02
N VAL A 4 20.37 6.13 -24.20
CA VAL A 4 20.39 7.11 -23.10
C VAL A 4 19.01 7.21 -22.43
N ILE A 5 17.94 7.14 -23.23
CA ILE A 5 16.56 7.13 -22.72
C ILE A 5 16.31 5.87 -21.87
N THR A 6 16.80 4.70 -22.33
CA THR A 6 16.63 3.44 -21.59
C THR A 6 17.39 3.44 -20.26
N GLU A 7 18.58 4.02 -20.19
CA GLU A 7 19.34 4.15 -18.95
C GLU A 7 18.71 5.14 -17.98
N ALA A 8 18.20 6.28 -18.48
CA ALA A 8 17.46 7.23 -17.66
C ALA A 8 16.22 6.59 -17.03
N VAL A 9 15.41 5.86 -17.81
CA VAL A 9 14.22 5.15 -17.30
C VAL A 9 14.57 4.11 -16.23
N LYS A 10 15.70 3.39 -16.38
CA LYS A 10 16.19 2.45 -15.35
C LYS A 10 16.59 3.17 -14.06
N LEU A 11 17.25 4.32 -14.17
CA LEU A 11 17.65 5.15 -13.02
C LEU A 11 16.43 5.72 -12.27
N PHE A 12 15.41 6.20 -13.00
CA PHE A 12 14.16 6.68 -12.39
C PHE A 12 13.45 5.54 -11.64
N LYS A 13 13.25 4.38 -12.29
CA LYS A 13 12.64 3.22 -11.64
C LYS A 13 13.38 2.77 -10.38
N ARG A 14 14.71 2.83 -10.36
CA ARG A 14 15.50 2.50 -9.16
C ARG A 14 15.30 3.51 -8.04
N LYS A 15 15.31 4.81 -8.35
CA LYS A 15 15.07 5.88 -7.36
C LYS A 15 13.67 5.80 -6.75
N ASP A 16 12.66 5.46 -7.54
CA ASP A 16 11.29 5.32 -7.04
C ASP A 16 11.19 4.11 -6.09
N VAL A 17 11.80 2.98 -6.44
CA VAL A 17 11.87 1.79 -5.57
C VAL A 17 12.65 2.06 -4.27
N GLU A 18 13.72 2.85 -4.31
CA GLU A 18 14.48 3.24 -3.11
C GLU A 18 13.68 4.17 -2.20
N LYS A 19 12.93 5.12 -2.77
CA LYS A 19 12.03 6.00 -2.02
C LYS A 19 10.89 5.21 -1.36
N ASP A 20 10.28 4.27 -2.08
CA ASP A 20 9.24 3.39 -1.53
C ASP A 20 9.78 2.52 -0.38
N LYS A 21 11.00 1.98 -0.51
CA LYS A 21 11.65 1.22 0.58
C LYS A 21 11.94 2.09 1.81
N ALA A 22 12.44 3.31 1.62
CA ALA A 22 12.72 4.23 2.71
C ALA A 22 11.44 4.68 3.42
N TYR A 23 10.37 4.95 2.67
CA TYR A 23 9.05 5.26 3.21
C TYR A 23 8.51 4.09 4.03
N ASN A 24 8.54 2.87 3.47
CA ASN A 24 8.10 1.64 4.16
C ASN A 24 8.93 1.33 5.42
N ASN A 25 10.19 1.75 5.48
CA ASN A 25 11.05 1.58 6.66
C ASN A 25 10.65 2.44 7.85
N ASN A 26 10.00 3.58 7.61
CA ASN A 26 9.52 4.48 8.65
C ASN A 26 8.02 4.32 8.95
N VAL A 27 7.35 3.34 8.33
CA VAL A 27 5.94 3.08 8.61
C VAL A 27 5.80 2.44 9.99
N ASP A 28 5.06 3.14 10.85
CA ASP A 28 4.63 2.65 12.15
C ASP A 28 3.76 1.40 12.01
N GLN A 29 4.35 0.25 12.34
CA GLN A 29 3.71 -1.05 12.21
C GLN A 29 2.57 -1.25 13.20
N GLU A 30 2.62 -0.64 14.39
CA GLU A 30 1.50 -0.71 15.33
C GLU A 30 0.28 0.00 14.77
N LYS A 31 0.48 1.17 14.16
CA LYS A 31 -0.59 1.91 13.50
C LYS A 31 -1.17 1.15 12.32
N VAL A 32 -0.31 0.52 11.51
CA VAL A 32 -0.77 -0.34 10.39
C VAL A 32 -1.60 -1.50 10.92
N LYS A 33 -1.15 -2.19 11.97
CA LYS A 33 -1.88 -3.32 12.57
C LYS A 33 -3.25 -2.89 13.09
N ARG A 34 -3.33 -1.81 13.89
CA ARG A 34 -4.61 -1.28 14.41
C ARG A 34 -5.57 -0.89 13.28
N ASN A 35 -5.06 -0.30 12.21
CA ASN A 35 -5.88 0.08 11.06
C ASN A 35 -6.38 -1.13 10.26
N ILE A 36 -5.58 -2.19 10.16
CA ILE A 36 -6.00 -3.46 9.54
C ILE A 36 -7.14 -4.07 10.34
N GLU A 37 -6.97 -4.21 11.66
CA GLU A 37 -7.99 -4.76 12.56
C GLU A 37 -9.31 -3.97 12.47
N ALA A 38 -9.24 -2.63 12.53
CA ALA A 38 -10.42 -1.77 12.40
C ALA A 38 -11.08 -1.82 11.01
N ALA A 39 -10.32 -2.09 9.94
CA ALA A 39 -10.85 -2.26 8.60
C ALA A 39 -11.52 -3.63 8.42
N GLU A 40 -10.95 -4.69 9.00
CA GLU A 40 -11.53 -6.04 9.02
C GLU A 40 -12.83 -6.07 9.84
N GLU A 41 -12.87 -5.39 10.99
CA GLU A 41 -14.09 -5.24 11.79
C GLU A 41 -15.20 -4.52 11.00
N ARG A 42 -14.87 -3.42 10.32
CA ARG A 42 -15.84 -2.71 9.46
C ARG A 42 -16.32 -3.57 8.30
N LEU A 43 -15.45 -4.35 7.67
CA LEU A 43 -15.84 -5.25 6.58
C LEU A 43 -16.74 -6.39 7.04
N ALA A 44 -16.68 -6.78 8.31
CA ALA A 44 -17.57 -7.76 8.90
C ALA A 44 -19.00 -7.23 9.11
N ASP A 45 -19.23 -5.91 9.01
CA ASP A 45 -20.57 -5.33 9.12
C ASP A 45 -21.49 -5.82 7.97
N PRO A 46 -22.60 -6.51 8.29
CA PRO A 46 -23.56 -6.98 7.29
C PRO A 46 -24.36 -5.84 6.64
N GLY A 47 -24.38 -4.64 7.23
CA GLY A 47 -25.08 -3.46 6.73
C GLY A 47 -24.37 -2.72 5.59
N LEU A 48 -23.13 -3.11 5.25
CA LEU A 48 -22.39 -2.48 4.16
C LEU A 48 -23.00 -2.79 2.80
N THR A 49 -23.22 -1.74 2.01
CA THR A 49 -23.52 -1.87 0.59
C THR A 49 -22.34 -2.49 -0.16
N MET A 50 -22.60 -3.09 -1.33
CA MET A 50 -21.57 -3.69 -2.17
C MET A 50 -20.43 -2.71 -2.52
N CYS A 51 -20.76 -1.45 -2.84
CA CYS A 51 -19.76 -0.43 -3.15
C CYS A 51 -18.90 -0.09 -1.93
N GLN A 52 -19.51 0.08 -0.76
CA GLN A 52 -18.76 0.36 0.46
C GLN A 52 -17.84 -0.80 0.82
N ARG A 53 -18.32 -2.04 0.68
CA ARG A 53 -17.52 -3.25 0.91
C ARG A 53 -16.30 -3.29 -0.02
N GLN A 54 -16.46 -2.94 -1.30
CA GLN A 54 -15.34 -2.86 -2.25
C GLN A 54 -14.32 -1.79 -1.86
N GLU A 55 -14.77 -0.59 -1.48
CA GLU A 55 -13.86 0.49 -1.07
C GLU A 55 -13.10 0.13 0.22
N TYR A 56 -13.78 -0.45 1.21
CA TYR A 56 -13.10 -0.94 2.42
C TYR A 56 -12.13 -2.09 2.12
N GLN A 57 -12.45 -2.98 1.18
CA GLN A 57 -11.53 -4.04 0.76
C GLN A 57 -10.28 -3.46 0.09
N LYS A 58 -10.42 -2.47 -0.80
CA LYS A 58 -9.27 -1.78 -1.42
C LYS A 58 -8.39 -1.11 -0.36
N ALA A 59 -8.99 -0.47 0.63
CA ALA A 59 -8.26 0.15 1.73
C ALA A 59 -7.48 -0.90 2.56
N LEU A 60 -8.12 -2.03 2.87
CA LEU A 60 -7.49 -3.15 3.58
C LEU A 60 -6.31 -3.73 2.77
N ASP A 61 -6.49 -3.97 1.48
CA ASP A 61 -5.44 -4.48 0.60
C ASP A 61 -4.26 -3.49 0.49
N GLY A 62 -4.55 -2.19 0.51
CA GLY A 62 -3.56 -1.13 0.60
C GLY A 62 -2.74 -1.20 1.89
N LEU A 63 -3.41 -1.34 3.04
CA LEU A 63 -2.74 -1.45 4.35
C LEU A 63 -1.88 -2.71 4.46
N LYS A 64 -2.34 -3.84 3.91
CA LYS A 64 -1.58 -5.10 3.91
C LYS A 64 -0.25 -5.01 3.16
N LYS A 65 -0.11 -4.10 2.18
CA LYS A 65 1.18 -3.86 1.49
C LYS A 65 2.25 -3.23 2.39
N TYR A 66 1.83 -2.54 3.44
CA TYR A 66 2.73 -1.88 4.39
C TYR A 66 2.98 -2.68 5.67
N LYS A 67 2.22 -3.77 5.86
CA LYS A 67 2.47 -4.75 6.91
C LYS A 67 3.79 -5.45 6.60
N LYS A 68 4.74 -5.33 7.52
CA LYS A 68 5.96 -6.13 7.52
C LYS A 68 5.71 -7.36 8.39
N ASP A 69 6.00 -8.54 7.86
CA ASP A 69 5.96 -9.80 8.61
C ASP A 69 6.99 -9.80 9.75
#